data_AF-A0A526UVL1-F1
#
_entry.id   AF-A0A526UVL1-F1
#
_cell.length_a   1.000
_cell.length_b   1.000
_cell.length_c   1.000
_cell.angle_alpha   90.00
_cell.angle_beta   90.00
_cell.angle_gamma   90.00
#
_symmetry.space_group_name_H-M   'P 1'
#
loop_
_entity.id
_entity.type
_entity.pdbx_description
1 polymer ?
#
loop_
_entity_poly.entity_id
_entity_poly.type
_entity_poly.pdbx_seq_one_letter_code
_entity_poly.pdbx_strand_id
1 'polypeptide(L)' 'QQKKRFDDFDYGYALTVHKAQGSQWNEIVLFDESWAFKETRQRWLYTAITRAAERLTIVR' A
#
# COMPACT_ATOMS: atom_id res chain seq x y z
N GLN A 1 25.01 17.84 -5.29
CA GLN A 1 23.70 18.54 -5.15
C GLN A 1 23.13 18.19 -3.79
N GLN A 2 22.95 19.17 -2.89
CA GLN A 2 22.35 18.96 -1.57
C GLN A 2 20.85 18.73 -1.73
N LYS A 3 20.35 17.52 -1.41
CA LYS A 3 18.92 17.25 -1.31
C LYS A 3 18.34 18.14 -0.20
N LYS A 4 17.40 19.04 -0.56
CA LYS A 4 16.56 19.75 0.42
C LYS A 4 15.79 18.71 1.23
N ARG A 5 15.72 18.93 2.54
CA ARG A 5 15.37 17.91 3.55
C ARG A 5 13.87 17.53 3.56
N PHE A 6 13.02 18.29 2.88
CA PHE A 6 11.56 18.19 2.76
C PHE A 6 11.18 18.98 1.48
N ASP A 7 10.31 18.59 0.54
CA ASP A 7 9.22 17.60 0.48
C ASP A 7 9.24 16.94 -0.91
N ASP A 8 9.48 15.62 -0.99
CA ASP A 8 9.23 14.86 -2.21
C ASP A 8 7.71 14.62 -2.30
N PHE A 9 7.00 15.57 -2.91
CA PHE A 9 5.55 15.46 -3.14
C PHE A 9 5.31 14.56 -4.35
N ASP A 10 4.73 13.38 -4.11
CA ASP A 10 4.27 12.47 -5.15
C ASP A 10 2.74 12.54 -5.28
N TYR A 11 2.21 12.15 -6.45
CA TYR A 11 0.77 11.98 -6.62
C TYR A 11 0.29 10.72 -5.87
N GLY A 12 -0.66 10.88 -4.95
CA GLY A 12 -1.15 9.82 -4.06
C GLY A 12 -2.37 9.04 -4.54
N TYR A 13 -2.69 9.04 -5.84
CA TYR A 13 -3.87 8.36 -6.38
C TYR A 13 -3.86 6.84 -6.16
N ALA A 14 -2.67 6.24 -6.23
CA ALA A 14 -2.44 4.84 -5.90
C ALA A 14 -1.07 4.70 -5.24
N LEU A 15 -0.98 3.85 -4.22
CA LEU A 15 0.23 3.61 -3.46
C LEU A 15 0.57 2.12 -3.51
N THR A 16 1.86 1.80 -3.59
CA THR A 16 2.31 0.43 -3.35
C THR A 16 2.11 0.08 -1.89
N VAL A 17 1.89 -1.20 -1.60
CA VAL A 17 1.74 -1.70 -0.22
C VAL A 17 2.95 -1.31 0.63
N HIS A 18 4.15 -1.30 0.05
CA HIS A 18 5.38 -0.89 0.73
C HIS A 18 5.35 0.59 1.16
N LYS A 19 4.94 1.51 0.26
CA LYS A 19 4.81 2.94 0.60
C LYS A 19 3.70 3.20 1.62
N ALA A 20 2.68 2.33 1.68
CA ALA A 20 1.56 2.41 2.61
C ALA A 20 1.84 1.82 4.01
N GLN A 21 3.06 1.33 4.28
CA GLN A 21 3.38 0.76 5.60
C GLN A 21 3.35 1.85 6.68
N GLY A 22 2.64 1.58 7.79
CA GLY A 22 2.53 2.51 8.92
C GLY A 22 1.41 3.54 8.80
N SER A 23 0.72 3.63 7.65
CA SER A 23 -0.48 4.45 7.49
C SER A 23 -1.77 3.63 7.60
N GLN A 24 -2.90 4.29 7.77
CA GLN A 24 -4.21 3.65 7.84
C GLN A 24 -5.26 4.56 7.20
N TRP A 25 -6.26 3.97 6.53
CA TRP A 25 -7.36 4.70 5.89
C TRP A 25 -8.69 3.99 6.12
N ASN A 26 -9.80 4.74 6.13
CA ASN A 26 -11.13 4.18 6.41
C ASN A 26 -11.56 3.19 5.32
N GLU A 27 -11.43 3.58 4.05
CA GLU A 27 -11.79 2.75 2.90
C GLU A 27 -10.59 2.53 1.98
N ILE A 28 -10.35 1.28 1.58
CA ILE A 28 -9.27 0.91 0.66
C ILE A 28 -9.82 0.05 -0.48
N VAL A 29 -9.34 0.36 -1.69
CA VAL A 29 -9.42 -0.54 -2.85
C VAL A 29 -8.03 -1.14 -3.07
N LEU A 30 -7.91 -2.46 -2.89
CA LEU A 30 -6.67 -3.20 -3.04
C LEU A 30 -6.68 -3.98 -4.35
N PHE A 31 -5.74 -3.67 -5.24
CA PHE A 31 -5.46 -4.48 -6.43
C PHE A 31 -4.51 -5.62 -6.04
N ASP A 32 -4.97 -6.87 -6.10
CA ASP A 32 -4.21 -8.05 -5.70
C ASP A 32 -3.25 -8.53 -6.82
N GLU A 33 -2.08 -7.92 -6.86
CA GLU A 33 -0.94 -8.38 -7.69
C GLU A 33 0.03 -9.28 -6.91
N SER A 34 -0.36 -9.78 -5.74
CA SER A 34 0.54 -10.54 -4.86
C SER A 34 1.00 -11.89 -5.44
N TRP A 35 0.37 -12.35 -6.54
CA TRP A 35 0.82 -13.50 -7.32
C TRP A 35 2.25 -13.33 -7.86
N ALA A 36 2.70 -12.10 -8.08
CA ALA A 36 4.06 -11.79 -8.51
C ALA A 36 5.10 -12.13 -7.42
N PHE A 37 4.68 -12.27 -6.16
CA PHE A 37 5.53 -12.47 -4.99
C PHE A 37 5.23 -13.80 -4.28
N LYS A 38 5.33 -14.92 -5.01
CA LYS A 38 4.86 -16.26 -4.59
C LYS A 38 5.12 -16.61 -3.11
N GLU A 39 6.38 -16.65 -2.65
CA GLU A 39 6.69 -17.07 -1.27
C GLU A 39 6.24 -16.07 -0.21
N THR A 40 6.07 -14.80 -0.58
CA THR A 40 5.75 -13.70 0.35
C THR A 40 4.35 -13.13 0.17
N ARG A 41 3.55 -13.73 -0.73
CA ARG A 41 2.19 -13.32 -1.08
C ARG A 41 1.33 -13.04 0.14
N GLN A 42 1.32 -13.99 1.08
CA GLN A 42 0.51 -13.87 2.29
C GLN A 42 0.95 -12.69 3.16
N ARG A 43 2.26 -12.41 3.26
CA ARG A 43 2.78 -11.28 4.04
C ARG A 43 2.38 -9.95 3.41
N TRP A 44 2.50 -9.83 2.08
CA TRP A 44 2.09 -8.63 1.35
C TRP A 44 0.59 -8.37 1.46
N LEU A 45 -0.23 -9.42 1.28
CA LEU A 45 -1.67 -9.32 1.46
C LEU A 45 -2.03 -8.92 2.90
N TYR A 46 -1.41 -9.54 3.90
CA TYR A 46 -1.63 -9.15 5.30
C TYR A 46 -1.31 -7.67 5.54
N THR A 47 -0.15 -7.21 5.07
CA THR A 47 0.23 -5.79 5.20
C THR A 47 -0.78 -4.89 4.52
N ALA A 48 -1.24 -5.23 3.31
CA ALA A 48 -2.20 -4.44 2.55
C ALA A 48 -3.59 -4.40 3.22
N ILE A 49 -4.10 -5.56 3.65
CA ILE A 49 -5.41 -5.72 4.30
C ILE A 49 -5.46 -4.89 5.58
N THR A 50 -4.40 -4.92 6.40
CA THR A 50 -4.35 -4.19 7.67
C THR A 50 -4.21 -2.68 7.52
N ARG A 51 -4.16 -2.13 6.29
CA ARG A 51 -4.22 -0.67 6.08
C ARG A 51 -5.65 -0.14 6.14
N ALA A 52 -6.66 -1.00 5.92
CA ALA A 52 -8.07 -0.61 5.92
C ALA A 52 -8.62 -0.63 7.35
N ALA A 53 -9.22 0.47 7.80
CA ALA A 53 -9.79 0.58 9.13
C ALA A 53 -11.26 0.12 9.18
N GLU A 54 -12.04 0.39 8.13
CA GLU A 54 -13.48 0.15 8.12
C GLU A 54 -13.89 -0.76 6.96
N ARG A 55 -13.45 -0.45 5.74
CA ARG A 55 -13.87 -1.17 4.52
C ARG A 55 -12.69 -1.46 3.60
N LEU A 56 -12.64 -2.71 3.14
CA LEU A 56 -11.68 -3.17 2.16
C LEU A 56 -12.42 -3.77 0.96
N THR A 57 -12.11 -3.27 -0.24
CA THR A 57 -12.54 -3.86 -1.51
C THR A 57 -11.32 -4.45 -2.20
N ILE A 58 -11.34 -5.74 -2.53
CA ILE A 58 -10.22 -6.41 -3.22
C ILE A 58 -10.61 -6.63 -4.69
N VAL A 59 -9.75 -6.18 -5.60
CA VAL A 59 -9.86 -6.40 -7.05
C VAL A 59 -8.74 -7.35 -7.45
N ARG A 60 -9.07 -8.38 -8.24
CA ARG A 60 -8.13 -9.44 -8.64
C ARG A 60 -7.99 -9.51 -10.16
#